data_AF-A0A3N9WCN0-F1
#
_entry.id   AF-A0A3N9WCN0-F1
#
_cell.length_a   1.000
_cell.length_b   1.000
_cell.length_c   1.000
_cell.angle_alpha   90.00
_cell.angle_beta   90.00
_cell.angle_gamma   90.00
#
_symmetry.space_group_name_H-M   'P 1'
#
loop_
_entity.id
_entity.type
_entity.pdbx_description
1 polymer ?
#
loop_
_entity_poly.entity_id
_entity_poly.type
_entity_poly.pdbx_seq_one_letter_code
_entity_poly.pdbx_strand_id
1 'polypeptide(L)'
;MTTATATTDLGAAYPGYLDHLADADEYAATDLAIGLLDAGVAAERVLLDLVAPAQAEVGERWARNEWSVAQEHAATHISEQVVAAVSAHVKPRPTGGRVVVACMDGEWHALPPRLVTEVLRLRGWQVTFLGASVPAAHLVSYLHRYDAYAVALACALPMRLPHAHRMIEACRRSDVPVVVGGRGFGADGRWARRLGVAWAPDAPSAAELIADERTLRGAPPARLAHLADDEYASLVRRRGELIDGALAELRERVPAARAYTAAQLDATVSDLGHIVDFLAAAIYVDDASLFTEFVQWLSGVLLSRGVPVGAIALPLEHYAAALRDFPRAARALALGCAALPGVSR
;
A
#
# COMPACT_ATOMS: atom_id res chain seq x y z
N MET A 1 3.73 -7.61 48.26
CA MET A 1 2.45 -7.07 47.79
C MET A 1 2.47 -7.10 46.29
N THR A 2 1.80 -8.11 45.73
CA THR A 2 1.60 -8.34 44.31
C THR A 2 0.65 -7.26 43.79
N THR A 3 1.19 -6.27 43.09
CA THR A 3 0.40 -5.31 42.33
C THR A 3 -0.25 -6.07 41.18
N ALA A 4 -1.58 -6.19 41.25
CA ALA A 4 -2.38 -6.65 40.13
C ALA A 4 -2.16 -5.68 38.98
N THR A 5 -1.49 -6.13 37.92
CA THR A 5 -1.50 -5.48 36.61
C THR A 5 -2.96 -5.53 36.16
N ALA A 6 -3.69 -4.43 36.35
CA ALA A 6 -4.95 -4.25 35.65
C ALA A 6 -4.60 -4.36 34.16
N THR A 7 -5.02 -5.45 33.52
CA THR A 7 -4.96 -5.61 32.08
C THR A 7 -5.84 -4.54 31.48
N THR A 8 -5.29 -3.34 31.26
CA THR A 8 -5.95 -2.30 30.50
C THR A 8 -6.25 -2.87 29.13
N ASP A 9 -7.54 -3.00 28.83
CA ASP A 9 -8.00 -3.67 27.63
C ASP A 9 -7.97 -2.69 26.45
N LEU A 10 -7.07 -2.93 25.51
CA LEU A 10 -7.01 -2.19 24.24
C LEU A 10 -8.34 -2.29 23.46
N GLY A 11 -9.09 -3.37 23.63
CA GLY A 11 -10.43 -3.51 23.06
C GLY A 11 -11.42 -2.46 23.57
N ALA A 12 -11.29 -2.04 24.84
CA ALA A 12 -12.10 -0.98 25.42
C ALA A 12 -11.64 0.42 25.00
N ALA A 13 -10.34 0.60 24.72
CA ALA A 13 -9.76 1.88 24.30
C ALA A 13 -9.97 2.17 22.80
N TYR A 14 -10.09 1.13 21.97
CA TYR A 14 -10.19 1.26 20.52
C TYR A 14 -11.36 2.11 20.03
N PRO A 15 -12.62 1.95 20.51
CA PRO A 15 -13.72 2.82 20.12
C PRO A 15 -13.45 4.29 20.44
N GLY A 16 -12.94 4.58 21.65
CA GLY A 16 -12.59 5.95 22.05
C GLY A 16 -11.50 6.57 21.18
N TYR A 17 -10.49 5.79 20.79
CA TYR A 17 -9.48 6.27 19.85
C TYR A 17 -10.07 6.62 18.48
N LEU A 18 -10.96 5.78 17.92
CA LEU A 18 -11.67 6.08 16.68
C LEU A 18 -12.56 7.33 16.79
N ASP A 19 -13.21 7.54 17.93
CA ASP A 19 -14.03 8.72 18.18
C ASP A 19 -13.14 9.98 18.20
N HIS A 20 -11.99 9.95 18.85
CA HIS A 20 -11.03 11.06 18.83
C HIS A 20 -10.51 11.37 17.41
N LEU A 21 -10.29 10.35 16.56
CA LEU A 21 -9.95 10.57 15.16
C LEU A 21 -11.11 11.21 14.37
N ALA A 22 -12.35 10.78 14.65
CA ALA A 22 -13.55 11.31 14.01
C ALA A 22 -13.79 12.80 14.36
N ASP A 23 -13.54 13.15 15.62
CA ASP A 23 -13.70 14.49 16.17
C ASP A 23 -12.50 15.41 15.90
N ALA A 24 -11.45 14.88 15.24
CA ALA A 24 -10.17 15.55 15.00
C ALA A 24 -9.49 16.05 16.29
N ASP A 25 -9.63 15.31 17.39
CA ASP A 25 -9.03 15.63 18.69
C ASP A 25 -7.67 14.95 18.86
N GLU A 26 -6.62 15.61 18.35
CA GLU A 26 -5.24 15.16 18.46
C GLU A 26 -4.79 14.96 19.92
N TYR A 27 -5.21 15.87 20.81
CA TYR A 27 -4.78 15.86 22.21
C TYR A 27 -5.39 14.67 22.94
N ALA A 28 -6.70 14.44 22.81
CA ALA A 28 -7.35 13.30 23.44
C ALA A 28 -6.86 11.96 22.87
N ALA A 29 -6.63 11.87 21.55
CA ALA A 29 -6.04 10.68 20.93
C ALA A 29 -4.63 10.38 21.48
N THR A 30 -3.82 11.42 21.68
CA THR A 30 -2.46 11.31 22.24
C THR A 30 -2.50 10.95 23.72
N ASP A 31 -3.31 11.63 24.51
CA ASP A 31 -3.46 11.39 25.95
C ASP A 31 -3.97 9.96 26.21
N LEU A 32 -4.90 9.46 25.39
CA LEU A 32 -5.35 8.07 25.45
C LEU A 32 -4.19 7.10 25.21
N ALA A 33 -3.39 7.32 24.17
CA ALA A 33 -2.26 6.45 23.85
C ALA A 33 -1.18 6.49 24.95
N ILE A 34 -0.85 7.66 25.50
CA ILE A 34 0.10 7.80 26.60
C ILE A 34 -0.46 7.18 27.89
N GLY A 35 -1.74 7.37 28.19
CA GLY A 35 -2.40 6.75 29.34
C GLY A 35 -2.34 5.22 29.30
N LEU A 36 -2.42 4.62 28.11
CA LEU A 36 -2.20 3.17 27.94
C LEU A 36 -0.76 2.76 28.29
N LEU A 37 0.24 3.55 27.88
CA LEU A 37 1.65 3.29 28.23
C LEU A 37 1.89 3.43 29.74
N ASP A 38 1.36 4.48 30.36
CA ASP A 38 1.44 4.71 31.81
C ASP A 38 0.78 3.59 32.62
N ALA A 39 -0.29 2.98 32.06
CA ALA A 39 -0.94 1.80 32.62
C ALA A 39 -0.19 0.49 32.35
N GLY A 40 0.97 0.52 31.70
CA GLY A 40 1.84 -0.64 31.47
C GLY A 40 1.55 -1.42 30.19
N VAL A 41 0.72 -0.90 29.27
CA VAL A 41 0.54 -1.51 27.94
C VAL A 41 1.82 -1.32 27.14
N ALA A 42 2.33 -2.40 26.53
CA ALA A 42 3.53 -2.33 25.71
C ALA A 42 3.33 -1.40 24.49
N ALA A 43 4.30 -0.53 24.19
CA ALA A 43 4.23 0.38 23.05
C ALA A 43 4.02 -0.34 21.70
N GLU A 44 4.62 -1.52 21.52
CA GLU A 44 4.38 -2.33 20.32
C GLU A 44 2.88 -2.66 20.15
N ARG A 45 2.16 -2.92 21.25
CA ARG A 45 0.72 -3.17 21.22
C ARG A 45 -0.09 -1.90 20.96
N VAL A 46 0.29 -0.75 21.52
CA VAL A 46 -0.36 0.53 21.18
C VAL A 46 -0.23 0.81 19.67
N LEU A 47 0.95 0.56 19.10
CA LEU A 47 1.18 0.76 17.66
C LEU A 47 0.40 -0.22 16.78
N LEU A 48 0.39 -1.51 17.12
CA LEU A 48 -0.13 -2.57 16.26
C LEU A 48 -1.58 -2.99 16.55
N ASP A 49 -2.06 -2.82 17.78
CA ASP A 49 -3.40 -3.24 18.21
C ASP A 49 -4.36 -2.04 18.36
N LEU A 50 -3.87 -0.80 18.36
CA LEU A 50 -4.70 0.42 18.41
C LEU A 50 -4.55 1.25 17.13
N VAL A 51 -3.35 1.75 16.83
CA VAL A 51 -3.14 2.68 15.71
C VAL A 51 -3.32 1.97 14.35
N ALA A 52 -2.68 0.81 14.15
CA ALA A 52 -2.79 0.08 12.88
C ALA A 52 -4.24 -0.31 12.50
N PRO A 53 -5.05 -0.93 13.37
CA PRO A 53 -6.44 -1.25 13.03
C PRO A 53 -7.31 0.00 12.87
N ALA A 54 -7.06 1.06 13.66
CA ALA A 54 -7.81 2.31 13.51
C ALA A 54 -7.55 2.94 12.13
N GLN A 55 -6.30 2.95 11.67
CA GLN A 55 -5.95 3.42 10.34
C GLN A 55 -6.59 2.57 9.23
N ALA A 56 -6.75 1.25 9.44
CA ALA A 56 -7.48 0.40 8.50
C ALA A 56 -8.96 0.79 8.43
N GLU A 57 -9.62 1.00 9.59
CA GLU A 57 -11.01 1.46 9.65
C GLU A 57 -11.20 2.85 9.02
N VAL A 58 -10.26 3.78 9.22
CA VAL A 58 -10.24 5.09 8.53
C VAL A 58 -10.28 4.91 7.01
N GLY A 59 -9.47 3.99 6.47
CA GLY A 59 -9.47 3.66 5.05
C GLY A 59 -10.79 3.04 4.57
N GLU A 60 -11.41 2.16 5.36
CA GLU A 60 -12.69 1.54 5.04
C GLU A 60 -13.85 2.55 5.07
N ARG A 61 -13.88 3.47 6.05
CA ARG A 61 -14.87 4.56 6.10
C ARG A 61 -14.74 5.50 4.91
N TRP A 62 -13.51 5.80 4.50
CA TRP A 62 -13.26 6.56 3.28
C TRP A 62 -13.73 5.80 2.03
N ALA A 63 -13.42 4.50 1.91
CA ALA A 63 -13.84 3.69 0.76
C ALA A 63 -15.37 3.61 0.64
N ARG A 64 -16.07 3.46 1.77
CA ARG A 64 -17.53 3.47 1.90
C ARG A 64 -18.18 4.85 1.73
N ASN A 65 -17.39 5.91 1.50
CA ASN A 65 -17.85 7.28 1.37
C ASN A 65 -18.56 7.82 2.63
N GLU A 66 -18.25 7.25 3.79
CA GLU A 66 -18.70 7.72 5.11
C GLU A 66 -17.82 8.87 5.58
N TRP A 67 -16.53 8.83 5.24
CA TRP A 67 -15.55 9.87 5.52
C TRP A 67 -15.04 10.50 4.23
N SER A 68 -14.95 11.83 4.24
CA SER A 68 -14.32 12.61 3.19
C SER A 68 -12.80 12.43 3.18
N VAL A 69 -12.16 12.85 2.07
CA VAL A 69 -10.69 12.89 1.98
C VAL A 69 -10.09 13.76 3.09
N ALA A 70 -10.73 14.87 3.45
CA ALA A 70 -10.25 15.74 4.52
C ALA A 70 -10.27 15.06 5.90
N GLN A 71 -11.31 14.26 6.18
CA GLN A 71 -11.40 13.50 7.43
C GLN A 71 -10.36 12.37 7.48
N GLU A 72 -10.16 11.66 6.37
CA GLU A 72 -9.09 10.66 6.25
C GLU A 72 -7.72 11.30 6.51
N HIS A 73 -7.40 12.42 5.85
CA HIS A 73 -6.13 13.11 6.06
C HIS A 73 -5.93 13.60 7.49
N ALA A 74 -6.98 14.17 8.11
CA ALA A 74 -6.91 14.62 9.51
C ALA A 74 -6.65 13.45 10.47
N ALA A 75 -7.37 12.35 10.32
CA ALA A 75 -7.20 11.16 11.16
C ALA A 75 -5.84 10.48 10.96
N THR A 76 -5.36 10.38 9.71
CA THR A 76 -4.03 9.87 9.40
C THR A 76 -2.95 10.75 10.04
N HIS A 77 -3.10 12.08 9.98
CA HIS A 77 -2.17 13.00 10.63
C HIS A 77 -2.15 12.84 12.15
N ILE A 78 -3.32 12.74 12.80
CA ILE A 78 -3.40 12.51 14.24
C ILE A 78 -2.73 11.17 14.60
N SER A 79 -2.95 10.13 13.81
CA SER A 79 -2.28 8.84 14.00
C SER A 79 -0.76 8.95 13.90
N GLU A 80 -0.23 9.78 13.00
CA GLU A 80 1.21 10.07 12.93
C GLU A 80 1.73 10.78 14.20
N GLN A 81 0.96 11.74 14.75
CA GLN A 81 1.31 12.43 16.00
C GLN A 81 1.30 11.48 17.19
N VAL A 82 0.31 10.60 17.27
CA VAL A 82 0.22 9.55 18.30
C VAL A 82 1.42 8.62 18.22
N VAL A 83 1.82 8.18 17.02
CA VAL A 83 3.03 7.35 16.83
C VAL A 83 4.29 8.09 17.27
N ALA A 84 4.40 9.39 16.96
CA ALA A 84 5.51 10.22 17.41
C ALA A 84 5.55 10.35 18.95
N ALA A 85 4.41 10.56 19.59
CA ALA A 85 4.28 10.65 21.04
C ALA A 85 4.65 9.33 21.73
N VAL A 86 4.15 8.19 21.22
CA VAL A 86 4.52 6.85 21.72
C VAL A 86 6.03 6.63 21.64
N SER A 87 6.66 6.94 20.49
CA SER A 87 8.10 6.81 20.31
C SER A 87 8.90 7.72 21.27
N ALA A 88 8.44 8.97 21.44
CA ALA A 88 9.03 9.92 22.38
C ALA A 88 8.83 9.52 23.85
N HIS A 89 7.82 8.73 24.17
CA HIS A 89 7.61 8.23 25.53
C HIS A 89 8.60 7.10 25.87
N VAL A 90 8.76 6.12 24.97
CA VAL A 90 9.61 4.93 25.25
C VAL A 90 11.11 5.15 25.03
N LYS A 91 11.52 5.98 24.07
CA LYS A 91 12.92 6.29 23.72
C LYS A 91 13.89 5.09 23.78
N PRO A 92 13.63 4.00 23.04
CA PRO A 92 14.51 2.83 23.06
C PRO A 92 15.91 3.20 22.56
N ARG A 93 16.94 2.69 23.22
CA ARG A 93 18.33 2.81 22.75
C ARG A 93 18.65 1.65 21.81
N PRO A 94 19.19 1.91 20.61
CA PRO A 94 19.54 0.84 19.69
C PRO A 94 20.72 0.02 20.23
N THR A 95 20.68 -1.28 19.96
CA THR A 95 21.72 -2.27 20.29
C THR A 95 22.16 -3.08 19.06
N GLY A 96 21.39 -3.03 17.96
CA GLY A 96 21.64 -3.75 16.72
C GLY A 96 22.16 -2.89 15.57
N GLY A 97 22.24 -3.50 14.38
CA GLY A 97 22.70 -2.86 13.14
C GLY A 97 21.77 -1.76 12.61
N ARG A 98 22.18 -1.13 11.52
CA ARG A 98 21.40 -0.05 10.89
C ARG A 98 20.41 -0.58 9.87
N VAL A 99 19.13 -0.35 10.09
CA VAL A 99 18.06 -0.67 9.14
C VAL A 99 17.54 0.61 8.51
N VAL A 100 17.35 0.59 7.19
CA VAL A 100 16.66 1.67 6.48
C VAL A 100 15.25 1.21 6.15
N VAL A 101 14.26 2.06 6.43
CA VAL A 101 12.86 1.81 6.09
C VAL A 101 12.39 2.90 5.13
N ALA A 102 11.72 2.53 4.05
CA ALA A 102 11.23 3.49 3.06
C ALA A 102 9.96 2.99 2.36
N CYS A 103 9.12 3.93 1.94
CA CYS A 103 8.15 3.65 0.88
C CYS A 103 8.88 3.57 -0.46
N MET A 104 8.40 2.67 -1.32
CA MET A 104 8.91 2.56 -2.67
C MET A 104 8.61 3.81 -3.52
N ASP A 105 9.29 3.95 -4.64
CA ASP A 105 9.07 5.05 -5.59
C ASP A 105 7.60 5.12 -6.04
N GLY A 106 7.00 6.30 -5.95
CA GLY A 106 5.59 6.56 -6.26
C GLY A 106 4.60 6.03 -5.21
N GLU A 107 5.07 5.60 -4.04
CA GLU A 107 4.24 5.12 -2.92
C GLU A 107 4.19 6.16 -1.79
N TRP A 108 2.97 6.60 -1.44
CA TRP A 108 2.73 7.71 -0.52
C TRP A 108 2.19 7.29 0.84
N HIS A 109 1.82 6.01 1.02
CA HIS A 109 1.28 5.50 2.26
C HIS A 109 2.40 5.29 3.32
N ALA A 110 2.82 6.37 3.97
CA ALA A 110 3.98 6.41 4.88
C ALA A 110 3.71 5.88 6.30
N LEU A 111 2.47 5.93 6.78
CA LEU A 111 2.14 5.51 8.15
C LEU A 111 2.42 4.02 8.41
N PRO A 112 2.03 3.05 7.56
CA PRO A 112 2.37 1.64 7.79
C PRO A 112 3.89 1.36 7.92
N PRO A 113 4.79 1.81 7.01
CA PRO A 113 6.22 1.66 7.23
C PRO A 113 6.76 2.49 8.40
N ARG A 114 6.08 3.57 8.80
CA ARG A 114 6.42 4.28 10.05
C ARG A 114 6.14 3.41 11.29
N LEU A 115 5.04 2.65 11.32
CA LEU A 115 4.78 1.68 12.38
C LEU A 115 5.85 0.59 12.41
N VAL A 116 6.23 0.05 11.23
CA VAL A 116 7.34 -0.91 11.13
C VAL A 116 8.64 -0.33 11.68
N THR A 117 8.93 0.95 11.39
CA THR A 117 10.10 1.66 11.93
C THR A 117 10.13 1.65 13.45
N GLU A 118 9.01 2.00 14.11
CA GLU A 118 8.96 2.04 15.57
C GLU A 118 9.06 0.64 16.19
N VAL A 119 8.44 -0.37 15.59
CA VAL A 119 8.59 -1.77 16.05
C VAL A 119 10.05 -2.22 15.93
N LEU A 120 10.72 -1.96 14.82
CA LEU A 120 12.14 -2.30 14.67
C LEU A 120 13.01 -1.60 15.71
N ARG A 121 12.72 -0.34 16.06
CA ARG A 121 13.41 0.39 17.15
C ARG A 121 13.16 -0.23 18.51
N LEU A 122 11.91 -0.60 18.81
CA LEU A 122 11.55 -1.31 20.04
C LEU A 122 12.30 -2.65 20.15
N ARG A 123 12.59 -3.29 19.02
CA ARG A 123 13.41 -4.51 18.95
C ARG A 123 14.93 -4.26 18.83
N GLY A 124 15.38 -3.04 19.11
CA GLY A 124 16.79 -2.70 19.28
C GLY A 124 17.53 -2.30 18.00
N TRP A 125 16.88 -2.24 16.84
CA TRP A 125 17.54 -1.82 15.60
C TRP A 125 17.79 -0.31 15.56
N GLN A 126 18.90 0.10 14.94
CA GLN A 126 19.13 1.51 14.60
C GLN A 126 18.39 1.84 13.30
N VAL A 127 17.20 2.44 13.38
CA VAL A 127 16.34 2.60 12.21
C VAL A 127 16.29 4.04 11.69
N THR A 128 16.58 4.21 10.40
CA THR A 128 16.30 5.44 9.65
C THR A 128 15.07 5.23 8.76
N PHE A 129 14.03 6.02 8.98
CA PHE A 129 12.87 6.10 8.09
C PHE A 129 13.06 7.22 7.07
N LEU A 130 12.99 6.90 5.78
CA LEU A 130 13.18 7.85 4.68
C LEU A 130 11.88 8.47 4.16
N GLY A 131 10.73 8.01 4.65
CA GLY A 131 9.43 8.54 4.26
C GLY A 131 8.86 7.94 2.97
N ALA A 132 7.95 8.71 2.37
CA ALA A 132 7.22 8.39 1.16
C ALA A 132 8.07 8.52 -0.12
N SER A 133 7.70 7.78 -1.16
CA SER A 133 8.13 7.95 -2.56
C SER A 133 9.63 8.17 -2.75
N VAL A 134 10.47 7.27 -2.20
CA VAL A 134 11.93 7.40 -2.29
C VAL A 134 12.45 6.87 -3.64
N PRO A 135 13.11 7.71 -4.47
CA PRO A 135 13.65 7.25 -5.75
C PRO A 135 14.76 6.21 -5.57
N ALA A 136 14.73 5.14 -6.38
CA ALA A 136 15.65 4.00 -6.24
C ALA A 136 17.14 4.40 -6.30
N ALA A 137 17.51 5.34 -7.18
CA ALA A 137 18.90 5.81 -7.30
C ALA A 137 19.40 6.52 -6.03
N HIS A 138 18.55 7.30 -5.38
CA HIS A 138 18.88 8.00 -4.14
C HIS A 138 18.89 7.04 -2.95
N LEU A 139 17.97 6.07 -2.92
CA LEU A 139 17.99 5.02 -1.90
C LEU A 139 19.31 4.26 -1.91
N VAL A 140 19.75 3.74 -3.06
CA VAL A 140 21.00 2.97 -3.16
C VAL A 140 22.20 3.77 -2.64
N SER A 141 22.29 5.04 -3.03
CA SER A 141 23.34 5.95 -2.56
C SER A 141 23.29 6.14 -1.04
N TYR A 142 22.09 6.24 -0.46
CA TYR A 142 21.89 6.36 0.98
C TYR A 142 22.32 5.09 1.72
N LEU A 143 21.90 3.92 1.23
CA LEU A 143 22.22 2.62 1.83
C LEU A 143 23.74 2.42 1.95
N HIS A 144 24.49 2.71 0.88
CA HIS A 144 25.96 2.65 0.87
C HIS A 144 26.60 3.65 1.83
N ARG A 145 26.16 4.91 1.79
CA ARG A 145 26.75 5.98 2.61
C ARG A 145 26.69 5.69 4.11
N TYR A 146 25.65 4.97 4.54
CA TYR A 146 25.35 4.74 5.94
C TYR A 146 25.54 3.29 6.39
N ASP A 147 26.15 2.45 5.55
CA ASP A 147 26.42 1.04 5.84
C ASP A 147 25.18 0.30 6.37
N ALA A 148 24.10 0.37 5.56
CA ALA A 148 22.83 -0.23 5.93
C ALA A 148 22.95 -1.76 5.99
N TYR A 149 22.65 -2.33 7.15
CA TYR A 149 22.61 -3.78 7.38
C TYR A 149 21.50 -4.46 6.55
N ALA A 150 20.34 -3.81 6.47
CA ALA A 150 19.21 -4.24 5.64
C ALA A 150 18.33 -3.05 5.27
N VAL A 151 17.49 -3.24 4.26
CA VAL A 151 16.43 -2.31 3.89
C VAL A 151 15.06 -2.97 3.93
N ALA A 152 14.11 -2.33 4.60
CA ALA A 152 12.70 -2.70 4.59
C ALA A 152 11.92 -1.73 3.69
N LEU A 153 11.30 -2.26 2.64
CA LEU A 153 10.58 -1.46 1.65
C LEU A 153 9.08 -1.77 1.69
N ALA A 154 8.26 -0.73 1.77
CA ALA A 154 6.80 -0.87 1.79
C ALA A 154 6.15 -0.51 0.46
N CYS A 155 5.17 -1.31 0.06
CA CYS A 155 4.29 -1.07 -1.09
C CYS A 155 2.83 -1.29 -0.67
N ALA A 156 1.99 -0.26 -0.80
CA ALA A 156 0.57 -0.34 -0.46
C ALA A 156 -0.31 -0.60 -1.69
N LEU A 157 0.16 -0.24 -2.89
CA LEU A 157 -0.61 -0.37 -4.13
C LEU A 157 0.03 -1.36 -5.11
N PRO A 158 -0.66 -2.48 -5.46
CA PRO A 158 -0.13 -3.48 -6.39
C PRO A 158 0.28 -2.94 -7.76
N MET A 159 -0.33 -1.85 -8.23
CA MET A 159 0.09 -1.18 -9.48
C MET A 159 1.57 -0.74 -9.48
N ARG A 160 2.19 -0.61 -8.30
CA ARG A 160 3.60 -0.24 -8.14
C ARG A 160 4.57 -1.42 -8.22
N LEU A 161 4.11 -2.67 -8.34
CA LEU A 161 4.98 -3.86 -8.40
C LEU A 161 6.09 -3.80 -9.47
N PRO A 162 5.88 -3.25 -10.68
CA PRO A 162 6.97 -3.08 -11.63
C PRO A 162 8.07 -2.11 -11.15
N HIS A 163 7.68 -1.04 -10.43
CA HIS A 163 8.62 -0.08 -9.83
C HIS A 163 9.33 -0.72 -8.63
N ALA A 164 8.57 -1.43 -7.79
CA ALA A 164 9.08 -2.21 -6.67
C ALA A 164 10.17 -3.18 -7.11
N HIS A 165 9.94 -3.94 -8.18
CA HIS A 165 10.92 -4.89 -8.70
C HIS A 165 12.23 -4.22 -9.09
N ARG A 166 12.18 -3.09 -9.82
CA ARG A 166 13.39 -2.34 -10.19
C ARG A 166 14.17 -1.86 -8.97
N MET A 167 13.46 -1.41 -7.94
CA MET A 167 14.04 -0.96 -6.68
C MET A 167 14.69 -2.10 -5.89
N ILE A 168 14.01 -3.25 -5.78
CA ILE A 168 14.55 -4.47 -5.18
C ILE A 168 15.85 -4.88 -5.88
N GLU A 169 15.85 -4.90 -7.21
CA GLU A 169 17.03 -5.25 -8.01
C GLU A 169 18.17 -4.24 -7.85
N ALA A 170 17.87 -2.95 -7.68
CA ALA A 170 18.87 -1.93 -7.41
C ALA A 170 19.55 -2.12 -6.04
N CYS A 171 18.77 -2.44 -5.01
CA CYS A 171 19.29 -2.76 -3.68
C CYS A 171 20.12 -4.05 -3.68
N ARG A 172 19.69 -5.09 -4.40
CA ARG A 172 20.45 -6.35 -4.56
C ARG A 172 21.80 -6.15 -5.21
N ARG A 173 21.87 -5.37 -6.28
CA ARG A 173 23.14 -5.02 -6.95
C ARG A 173 24.09 -4.24 -6.04
N SER A 174 23.57 -3.69 -4.95
CA SER A 174 24.31 -2.96 -3.92
C SER A 174 24.71 -3.83 -2.72
N ASP A 175 24.45 -5.14 -2.80
CA ASP A 175 24.70 -6.13 -1.73
C ASP A 175 24.00 -5.84 -0.39
N VAL A 176 22.90 -5.08 -0.44
CA VAL A 176 22.08 -4.77 0.74
C VAL A 176 20.88 -5.73 0.78
N PRO A 177 20.73 -6.55 1.85
CA PRO A 177 19.56 -7.41 2.05
C PRO A 177 18.24 -6.63 2.03
N VAL A 178 17.24 -7.15 1.33
CA VAL A 178 15.93 -6.51 1.15
C VAL A 178 14.83 -7.37 1.75
N VAL A 179 14.02 -6.78 2.63
CA VAL A 179 12.70 -7.30 3.00
C VAL A 179 11.64 -6.35 2.47
N VAL A 180 10.55 -6.90 1.95
CA VAL A 180 9.40 -6.09 1.50
C VAL A 180 8.16 -6.40 2.32
N GLY A 181 7.24 -5.44 2.37
CA GLY A 181 5.96 -5.60 3.06
C GLY A 181 4.88 -4.72 2.47
N GLY A 182 3.69 -4.83 3.05
CA GLY A 182 2.50 -4.10 2.63
C GLY A 182 1.62 -4.88 1.67
N ARG A 183 0.33 -4.50 1.66
CA ARG A 183 -0.74 -5.16 0.88
C ARG A 183 -0.49 -5.15 -0.64
N GLY A 184 0.39 -4.28 -1.12
CA GLY A 184 0.81 -4.23 -2.52
C GLY A 184 1.44 -5.53 -3.04
N PHE A 185 1.92 -6.41 -2.15
CA PHE A 185 2.47 -7.73 -2.49
C PHE A 185 1.46 -8.89 -2.40
N GLY A 186 0.20 -8.58 -2.11
CA GLY A 186 -0.86 -9.55 -1.88
C GLY A 186 -0.92 -10.01 -0.42
N ALA A 187 -2.09 -10.48 0.01
CA ALA A 187 -2.36 -10.88 1.40
C ALA A 187 -1.41 -11.97 1.95
N ASP A 188 -0.86 -12.79 1.07
CA ASP A 188 0.03 -13.93 1.38
C ASP A 188 1.43 -13.76 0.77
N GLY A 189 1.80 -12.54 0.36
CA GLY A 189 3.08 -12.25 -0.27
C GLY A 189 3.31 -12.96 -1.61
N ARG A 190 2.26 -13.46 -2.29
CA ARG A 190 2.39 -14.20 -3.56
C ARG A 190 3.15 -13.43 -4.63
N TRP A 191 3.01 -12.11 -4.70
CA TRP A 191 3.72 -11.30 -5.69
C TRP A 191 5.16 -11.01 -5.28
N ALA A 192 5.46 -10.90 -3.98
CA ALA A 192 6.85 -10.86 -3.51
C ALA A 192 7.60 -12.16 -3.88
N ARG A 193 6.95 -13.33 -3.75
CA ARG A 193 7.47 -14.63 -4.21
C ARG A 193 7.64 -14.72 -5.74
N ARG A 194 6.89 -13.95 -6.53
CA ARG A 194 7.09 -13.83 -7.99
C ARG A 194 8.31 -12.94 -8.29
N LEU A 195 8.49 -11.85 -7.55
CA LEU A 195 9.66 -10.97 -7.65
C LEU A 195 10.92 -11.53 -6.95
N GLY A 196 10.78 -12.70 -6.33
CA GLY A 196 11.88 -13.42 -5.70
C GLY A 196 12.43 -12.75 -4.45
N VAL A 197 11.65 -11.95 -3.71
CA VAL A 197 12.12 -11.19 -2.54
C VAL A 197 11.48 -11.68 -1.24
N ALA A 198 12.22 -11.58 -0.12
CA ALA A 198 11.69 -11.89 1.20
C ALA A 198 10.55 -10.93 1.56
N TRP A 199 9.45 -11.48 2.10
CA TRP A 199 8.26 -10.71 2.44
C TRP A 199 7.85 -10.93 3.89
N ALA A 200 7.50 -9.83 4.55
CA ALA A 200 6.94 -9.84 5.89
C ALA A 200 5.45 -9.45 5.86
N PRO A 201 4.55 -10.24 6.49
CA PRO A 201 3.14 -9.88 6.63
C PRO A 201 2.92 -8.69 7.57
N ASP A 202 3.79 -8.51 8.57
CA ASP A 202 3.66 -7.52 9.63
C ASP A 202 5.03 -7.06 10.15
N ALA A 203 5.02 -6.08 11.06
CA ALA A 203 6.24 -5.49 11.62
C ALA A 203 7.05 -6.48 12.50
N PRO A 204 6.43 -7.31 13.38
CA PRO A 204 7.12 -8.39 14.09
C PRO A 204 7.88 -9.34 13.16
N SER A 205 7.21 -9.84 12.12
CA SER A 205 7.80 -10.75 11.13
C SER A 205 8.92 -10.08 10.35
N ALA A 206 8.80 -8.79 10.04
CA ALA A 206 9.88 -8.02 9.41
C ALA A 206 11.12 -7.97 10.29
N ALA A 207 10.96 -7.76 11.61
CA ALA A 207 12.07 -7.76 12.55
C ALA A 207 12.75 -9.13 12.67
N GLU A 208 11.96 -10.21 12.65
CA GLU A 208 12.47 -11.59 12.65
C GLU A 208 13.25 -11.92 11.38
N LEU A 209 12.72 -11.54 10.22
CA LEU A 209 13.40 -11.73 8.94
C LEU A 209 14.69 -10.90 8.86
N ILE A 210 14.68 -9.66 9.35
CA ILE A 210 15.90 -8.83 9.39
C ILE A 210 16.96 -9.45 10.30
N ALA A 211 16.57 -10.09 11.40
CA ALA A 211 17.51 -10.78 12.27
C ALA A 211 18.11 -12.05 11.64
N ASP A 212 17.46 -12.65 10.62
CA ASP A 212 17.94 -13.80 9.87
C ASP A 212 18.46 -13.42 8.47
N GLU A 213 19.67 -12.87 8.45
CA GLU A 213 20.35 -12.45 7.22
C GLU A 213 20.44 -13.57 6.16
N ARG A 214 20.60 -14.82 6.60
CA ARG A 214 20.70 -15.96 5.70
C ARG A 214 19.41 -16.12 4.90
N THR A 215 18.27 -15.95 5.55
CA THR A 215 16.96 -16.00 4.90
C THR A 215 16.76 -14.83 3.94
N LEU A 216 17.18 -13.61 4.30
CA LEU A 216 17.09 -12.46 3.39
C LEU A 216 17.93 -12.63 2.12
N ARG A 217 19.15 -13.14 2.26
CA ARG A 217 20.07 -13.36 1.12
C ARG A 217 19.72 -14.61 0.30
N GLY A 218 19.01 -15.57 0.88
CA GLY A 218 18.63 -16.83 0.25
C GLY A 218 17.40 -16.76 -0.67
N ALA A 219 16.85 -15.57 -0.92
CA ALA A 219 15.64 -15.44 -1.73
C ALA A 219 15.87 -15.90 -3.19
N PRO A 220 14.96 -16.73 -3.75
CA PRO A 220 15.12 -17.25 -5.11
C PRO A 220 15.02 -16.14 -6.16
N PRO A 221 15.55 -16.34 -7.39
CA PRO A 221 15.43 -15.34 -8.45
C PRO A 221 13.97 -15.08 -8.84
N ALA A 222 13.72 -13.88 -9.38
CA ALA A 222 12.41 -13.49 -9.88
C ALA A 222 11.94 -14.42 -11.01
N ARG A 223 10.65 -14.78 -10.99
CA ARG A 223 9.99 -15.65 -11.98
C ARG A 223 9.17 -14.81 -12.94
N LEU A 224 9.86 -14.17 -13.89
CA LEU A 224 9.31 -13.19 -14.82
C LEU A 224 9.71 -13.45 -16.28
N ALA A 225 9.97 -14.71 -16.64
CA ALA A 225 10.40 -15.08 -18.00
C ALA A 225 9.39 -14.69 -19.09
N HIS A 226 8.11 -14.57 -18.73
CA HIS A 226 7.04 -14.10 -19.61
C HIS A 226 7.18 -12.63 -20.02
N LEU A 227 7.98 -11.83 -19.32
CA LEU A 227 8.29 -10.44 -19.71
C LEU A 227 9.32 -10.35 -20.83
N ALA A 228 9.81 -11.48 -21.36
CA ALA A 228 10.69 -11.50 -22.52
C ALA A 228 9.98 -11.14 -23.84
N ASP A 229 8.64 -11.21 -23.87
CA ASP A 229 7.86 -10.67 -24.97
C ASP A 229 7.51 -9.18 -24.77
N ASP A 230 6.87 -8.59 -25.79
CA ASP A 230 6.60 -7.16 -25.83
C ASP A 230 5.27 -6.73 -25.21
N GLU A 231 4.48 -7.63 -24.60
CA GLU A 231 3.11 -7.30 -24.19
C GLU A 231 3.07 -6.23 -23.09
N TYR A 232 3.80 -6.43 -21.99
CA TYR A 232 3.89 -5.45 -20.91
C TYR A 232 4.45 -4.11 -21.41
N ALA A 233 5.55 -4.16 -22.16
CA ALA A 233 6.22 -2.96 -22.66
C ALA A 233 5.33 -2.17 -23.64
N SER A 234 4.57 -2.87 -24.48
CA SER A 234 3.63 -2.25 -25.43
C SER A 234 2.45 -1.62 -24.72
N LEU A 235 1.88 -2.27 -23.70
CA LEU A 235 0.81 -1.67 -22.90
C LEU A 235 1.28 -0.38 -22.22
N VAL A 236 2.47 -0.39 -21.59
CA VAL A 236 3.02 0.81 -20.93
C VAL A 236 3.22 1.95 -21.92
N ARG A 237 3.73 1.67 -23.14
CA ARG A 237 3.88 2.69 -24.19
C ARG A 237 2.54 3.26 -24.66
N ARG A 238 1.48 2.45 -24.69
CA ARG A 238 0.13 2.83 -25.13
C ARG A 238 -0.73 3.42 -24.01
N ARG A 239 -0.21 3.61 -22.80
CA ARG A 239 -0.97 4.11 -21.64
C ARG A 239 -1.77 5.38 -21.94
N GLY A 240 -1.14 6.38 -22.57
CA GLY A 240 -1.80 7.64 -22.92
C GLY A 240 -2.94 7.44 -23.92
N GLU A 241 -2.66 6.72 -25.02
CA GLU A 241 -3.65 6.38 -26.06
C GLU A 241 -4.88 5.67 -25.47
N LEU A 242 -4.66 4.71 -24.58
CA LEU A 242 -5.74 3.96 -23.92
C LEU A 242 -6.63 4.90 -23.10
N ILE A 243 -6.02 5.73 -22.25
CA ILE A 243 -6.76 6.67 -21.37
C ILE A 243 -7.57 7.66 -22.21
N ASP A 244 -6.96 8.25 -23.23
CA ASP A 244 -7.63 9.21 -24.12
C ASP A 244 -8.81 8.57 -24.86
N GLY A 245 -8.62 7.35 -25.37
CA GLY A 245 -9.67 6.57 -26.02
C GLY A 245 -10.85 6.24 -25.11
N ALA A 246 -10.56 5.76 -23.89
CA ALA A 246 -11.59 5.43 -22.92
C ALA A 246 -12.36 6.68 -22.44
N LEU A 247 -11.68 7.82 -22.25
CA LEU A 247 -12.32 9.08 -21.91
C LEU A 247 -13.24 9.58 -23.04
N ALA A 248 -12.79 9.50 -24.29
CA ALA A 248 -13.59 9.87 -25.45
C ALA A 248 -14.87 9.03 -25.53
N GLU A 249 -14.75 7.71 -25.38
CA GLU A 249 -15.88 6.78 -25.39
C GLU A 249 -16.84 7.05 -24.22
N LEU A 250 -16.33 7.32 -23.01
CA LEU A 250 -17.15 7.67 -21.86
C LEU A 250 -17.96 8.95 -22.13
N ARG A 251 -17.33 9.99 -22.69
CA ARG A 251 -18.01 11.24 -23.06
C ARG A 251 -19.04 11.05 -24.17
N GLU A 252 -18.81 10.10 -25.08
CA GLU A 252 -19.77 9.78 -26.13
C GLU A 252 -20.99 9.05 -25.56
N ARG A 253 -20.78 7.99 -24.77
CA ARG A 253 -21.83 7.05 -24.34
C ARG A 253 -22.51 7.42 -23.02
N VAL A 254 -21.90 8.27 -22.20
CA VAL A 254 -22.47 8.73 -20.92
C VAL A 254 -22.76 10.24 -20.99
N PRO A 255 -24.02 10.66 -21.20
CA PRO A 255 -24.38 12.08 -21.35
C PRO A 255 -23.89 12.96 -20.19
N ALA A 256 -23.92 12.45 -18.95
CA ALA A 256 -23.44 13.17 -17.77
C ALA A 256 -21.94 13.51 -17.83
N ALA A 257 -21.11 12.66 -18.47
CA ALA A 257 -19.68 12.89 -18.61
C ALA A 257 -19.35 14.09 -19.51
N ARG A 258 -20.27 14.51 -20.40
CA ARG A 258 -20.09 15.71 -21.24
C ARG A 258 -20.15 17.00 -20.43
N ALA A 259 -20.81 16.97 -19.27
CA ALA A 259 -20.99 18.11 -18.39
C ALA A 259 -20.02 18.11 -17.20
N TYR A 260 -19.00 17.24 -17.21
CA TYR A 260 -18.00 17.22 -16.14
C TYR A 260 -17.25 18.54 -16.02
N THR A 261 -17.09 18.97 -14.77
CA THR A 261 -16.15 20.04 -14.40
C THR A 261 -14.70 19.61 -14.64
N ALA A 262 -13.76 20.56 -14.65
CA ALA A 262 -12.33 20.26 -14.77
C ALA A 262 -11.86 19.25 -13.71
N ALA A 263 -12.27 19.44 -12.45
CA ALA A 263 -11.91 18.53 -11.36
C ALA A 263 -12.47 17.11 -11.56
N GLN A 264 -13.69 16.98 -12.09
CA GLN A 264 -14.28 15.66 -12.40
C GLN A 264 -13.57 14.99 -13.59
N LEU A 265 -13.15 15.76 -14.58
CA LEU A 265 -12.34 15.25 -15.69
C LEU A 265 -10.98 14.76 -15.21
N ASP A 266 -10.28 15.54 -14.38
CA ASP A 266 -8.99 15.16 -13.82
C ASP A 266 -9.09 13.89 -12.96
N ALA A 267 -10.13 13.78 -12.12
CA ALA A 267 -10.40 12.58 -11.34
C ALA A 267 -10.69 11.37 -12.25
N THR A 268 -11.52 11.54 -13.29
CA THR A 268 -11.84 10.47 -14.24
C THR A 268 -10.59 10.00 -15.00
N VAL A 269 -9.75 10.92 -15.47
CA VAL A 269 -8.48 10.59 -16.14
C VAL A 269 -7.54 9.84 -15.20
N SER A 270 -7.49 10.25 -13.93
CA SER A 270 -6.72 9.56 -12.89
C SER A 270 -7.22 8.12 -12.70
N ASP A 271 -8.53 7.91 -12.56
CA ASP A 271 -9.14 6.58 -12.40
C ASP A 271 -8.91 5.69 -13.62
N LEU A 272 -9.08 6.22 -14.83
CA LEU A 272 -8.75 5.52 -16.07
C LEU A 272 -7.27 5.10 -16.12
N GLY A 273 -6.38 5.98 -15.67
CA GLY A 273 -4.96 5.69 -15.53
C GLY A 273 -4.66 4.58 -14.52
N HIS A 274 -5.33 4.60 -13.36
CA HIS A 274 -5.20 3.53 -12.37
C HIS A 274 -5.63 2.18 -12.95
N ILE A 275 -6.72 2.11 -13.72
CA ILE A 275 -7.14 0.87 -14.37
C ILE A 275 -6.02 0.32 -15.27
N VAL A 276 -5.39 1.16 -16.09
CA VAL A 276 -4.29 0.74 -16.96
C VAL A 276 -3.06 0.32 -16.14
N ASP A 277 -2.73 1.03 -15.07
CA ASP A 277 -1.56 0.73 -14.23
C ASP A 277 -1.72 -0.58 -13.44
N PHE A 278 -2.93 -0.88 -12.94
CA PHE A 278 -3.25 -2.17 -12.33
C PHE A 278 -3.25 -3.31 -13.36
N LEU A 279 -3.76 -3.08 -14.57
CA LEU A 279 -3.68 -4.06 -15.66
C LEU A 279 -2.22 -4.36 -16.01
N ALA A 280 -1.40 -3.32 -16.14
CA ALA A 280 0.03 -3.44 -16.38
C ALA A 280 0.73 -4.27 -15.29
N ALA A 281 0.40 -4.04 -14.02
CA ALA A 281 0.95 -4.81 -12.91
C ALA A 281 0.50 -6.28 -12.92
N ALA A 282 -0.78 -6.56 -13.24
CA ALA A 282 -1.29 -7.93 -13.37
C ALA A 282 -0.54 -8.73 -14.46
N ILE A 283 -0.28 -8.10 -15.60
CA ILE A 283 0.54 -8.67 -16.68
C ILE A 283 2.00 -8.83 -16.20
N TYR A 284 2.52 -7.83 -15.47
CA TYR A 284 3.89 -7.84 -14.97
C TYR A 284 4.17 -9.07 -14.12
N VAL A 285 3.28 -9.42 -13.18
CA VAL A 285 3.42 -10.60 -12.33
C VAL A 285 2.78 -11.88 -12.89
N ASP A 286 2.18 -11.79 -14.09
CA ASP A 286 1.38 -12.84 -14.73
C ASP A 286 0.35 -13.47 -13.77
N ASP A 287 -0.47 -12.60 -13.20
CA ASP A 287 -1.54 -12.97 -12.28
C ASP A 287 -2.75 -12.04 -12.48
N ALA A 288 -3.79 -12.58 -13.13
CA ALA A 288 -5.01 -11.83 -13.42
C ALA A 288 -5.88 -11.59 -12.16
N SER A 289 -5.61 -12.29 -11.04
CA SER A 289 -6.32 -12.02 -9.78
C SER A 289 -6.04 -10.60 -9.29
N LEU A 290 -4.82 -10.08 -9.52
CA LEU A 290 -4.44 -8.71 -9.18
C LEU A 290 -5.42 -7.69 -9.77
N PHE A 291 -5.69 -7.82 -11.07
CA PHE A 291 -6.59 -6.90 -11.77
C PHE A 291 -8.05 -7.11 -11.33
N THR A 292 -8.45 -8.37 -11.13
CA THR A 292 -9.81 -8.72 -10.72
C THR A 292 -10.14 -8.18 -9.32
N GLU A 293 -9.24 -8.34 -8.36
CA GLU A 293 -9.33 -7.79 -7.00
C GLU A 293 -9.44 -6.26 -7.04
N PHE A 294 -8.63 -5.61 -7.88
CA PHE A 294 -8.71 -4.17 -8.09
C PHE A 294 -10.05 -3.72 -8.67
N VAL A 295 -10.57 -4.39 -9.71
CA VAL A 295 -11.86 -4.03 -10.33
C VAL A 295 -13.02 -4.19 -9.34
N GLN A 296 -13.01 -5.23 -8.51
CA GLN A 296 -14.00 -5.42 -7.44
C GLN A 296 -13.95 -4.30 -6.41
N TRP A 297 -12.73 -3.96 -5.94
CA TRP A 297 -12.53 -2.85 -5.01
C TRP A 297 -12.96 -1.51 -5.61
N LEU A 298 -12.52 -1.20 -6.83
CA LEU A 298 -12.89 0.02 -7.55
C LEU A 298 -14.40 0.13 -7.72
N SER A 299 -15.07 -0.97 -8.08
CA SER A 299 -16.52 -1.00 -8.19
C SER A 299 -17.20 -0.69 -6.87
N GLY A 300 -16.72 -1.21 -5.74
CA GLY A 300 -17.27 -0.88 -4.42
C GLY A 300 -17.12 0.61 -4.07
N VAL A 301 -15.93 1.16 -4.31
CA VAL A 301 -15.60 2.59 -4.06
C VAL A 301 -16.42 3.54 -4.93
N LEU A 302 -16.61 3.21 -6.21
CA LEU A 302 -17.36 4.04 -7.15
C LEU A 302 -18.87 3.93 -6.91
N LEU A 303 -19.39 2.75 -6.57
CA LEU A 303 -20.79 2.54 -6.22
C LEU A 303 -21.19 3.31 -4.95
N SER A 304 -20.33 3.32 -3.91
CA SER A 304 -20.60 4.10 -2.69
C SER A 304 -20.67 5.62 -2.94
N ARG A 305 -20.14 6.07 -4.09
CA ARG A 305 -20.15 7.46 -4.57
C ARG A 305 -21.22 7.71 -5.64
N GLY A 306 -22.12 6.75 -5.89
CA GLY A 306 -23.22 6.88 -6.85
C GLY A 306 -22.82 6.75 -8.31
N VAL A 307 -21.61 6.26 -8.61
CA VAL A 307 -21.19 5.97 -9.98
C VAL A 307 -21.69 4.58 -10.38
N PRO A 308 -22.50 4.47 -11.45
CA PRO A 308 -23.09 3.18 -11.85
C PRO A 308 -22.04 2.23 -12.43
N VAL A 309 -22.23 0.92 -12.24
CA VAL A 309 -21.35 -0.14 -12.77
C VAL A 309 -21.09 0.01 -14.27
N GLY A 310 -22.11 0.44 -15.03
CA GLY A 310 -21.97 0.68 -16.48
C GLY A 310 -20.88 1.69 -16.83
N ALA A 311 -20.65 2.72 -16.00
CA ALA A 311 -19.58 3.69 -16.21
C ALA A 311 -18.18 3.09 -16.01
N ILE A 312 -18.08 1.97 -15.28
CA ILE A 312 -16.84 1.21 -15.07
C ILE A 312 -16.66 0.17 -16.18
N ALA A 313 -17.74 -0.50 -16.58
CA ALA A 313 -17.72 -1.49 -17.66
C ALA A 313 -17.24 -0.89 -18.99
N LEU A 314 -17.66 0.34 -19.31
CA LEU A 314 -17.31 1.03 -20.56
C LEU A 314 -15.79 1.13 -20.80
N PRO A 315 -14.98 1.71 -19.89
CA PRO A 315 -13.52 1.69 -20.02
C PRO A 315 -12.91 0.29 -20.14
N LEU A 316 -13.43 -0.71 -19.42
CA LEU A 316 -12.90 -2.07 -19.49
C LEU A 316 -13.18 -2.72 -20.85
N GLU A 317 -14.36 -2.52 -21.42
CA GLU A 317 -14.72 -2.94 -22.79
C GLU A 317 -13.82 -2.25 -23.82
N HIS A 318 -13.59 -0.94 -23.66
CA HIS A 318 -12.69 -0.17 -24.50
C HIS A 318 -11.28 -0.76 -24.51
N TYR A 319 -10.71 -0.99 -23.32
CA TYR A 319 -9.39 -1.58 -23.18
C TYR A 319 -9.34 -3.01 -23.74
N ALA A 320 -10.40 -3.81 -23.57
CA ALA A 320 -10.48 -5.17 -24.10
C ALA A 320 -10.44 -5.18 -25.63
N ALA A 321 -11.14 -4.24 -26.28
CA ALA A 321 -11.11 -4.09 -27.73
C ALA A 321 -9.73 -3.61 -28.22
N ALA A 322 -9.15 -2.61 -27.55
CA ALA A 322 -7.85 -2.03 -27.91
C ALA A 322 -6.65 -2.96 -27.67
N LEU A 323 -6.81 -3.93 -26.75
CA LEU A 323 -5.77 -4.87 -26.34
C LEU A 323 -6.07 -6.34 -26.71
N ARG A 324 -6.97 -6.58 -27.67
CA ARG A 324 -7.39 -7.94 -28.06
C ARG A 324 -6.26 -8.87 -28.50
N ASP A 325 -5.18 -8.32 -29.05
CA ASP A 325 -4.02 -9.08 -29.55
C ASP A 325 -2.97 -9.34 -28.43
N PHE A 326 -3.24 -8.90 -27.20
CA PHE A 326 -2.39 -9.07 -26.03
C PHE A 326 -3.02 -10.12 -25.09
N PRO A 327 -2.58 -11.38 -25.13
CA PRO A 327 -3.31 -12.50 -24.50
C PRO A 327 -3.45 -12.38 -22.97
N ARG A 328 -2.45 -11.86 -22.25
CA ARG A 328 -2.57 -11.70 -20.79
C ARG A 328 -3.45 -10.52 -20.43
N ALA A 329 -3.37 -9.42 -21.18
CA ALA A 329 -4.25 -8.26 -21.03
C ALA A 329 -5.70 -8.63 -21.30
N ALA A 330 -5.97 -9.32 -22.42
CA ALA A 330 -7.29 -9.80 -22.78
C ALA A 330 -7.87 -10.74 -21.71
N ARG A 331 -7.04 -11.68 -21.19
CA ARG A 331 -7.44 -12.57 -20.08
C ARG A 331 -7.78 -11.79 -18.81
N ALA A 332 -6.93 -10.85 -18.40
CA ALA A 332 -7.15 -10.05 -17.20
C ALA A 332 -8.40 -9.16 -17.33
N LEU A 333 -8.58 -8.49 -18.46
CA LEU A 333 -9.76 -7.66 -18.75
C LEU A 333 -11.05 -8.49 -18.77
N ALA A 334 -11.05 -9.66 -19.40
CA ALA A 334 -12.21 -10.54 -19.42
C ALA A 334 -12.63 -10.98 -18.00
N LEU A 335 -11.66 -11.35 -17.15
CA LEU A 335 -11.91 -11.71 -15.76
C LEU A 335 -12.37 -10.50 -14.92
N GLY A 336 -11.77 -9.33 -15.13
CA GLY A 336 -12.18 -8.08 -14.49
C GLY A 336 -13.61 -7.69 -14.82
N CYS A 337 -13.99 -7.72 -16.12
CA CYS A 337 -15.37 -7.46 -16.55
C CYS A 337 -16.34 -8.46 -15.92
N ALA A 338 -16.00 -9.75 -15.88
CA ALA A 338 -16.85 -10.78 -15.29
C ALA A 338 -17.01 -10.66 -13.76
N ALA A 339 -16.14 -9.90 -13.10
CA ALA A 339 -16.18 -9.65 -11.66
C ALA A 339 -17.00 -8.41 -11.27
N LEU A 340 -17.47 -7.61 -12.24
CA LEU A 340 -18.33 -6.47 -11.96
C LEU A 340 -19.72 -6.93 -11.45
N PRO A 341 -20.26 -6.29 -10.40
CA PRO A 341 -21.57 -6.67 -9.86
C PRO A 341 -22.69 -6.38 -10.87
N GLY A 342 -23.58 -7.36 -11.08
CA GLY A 342 -24.79 -7.17 -11.90
C GLY A 342 -24.60 -7.31 -13.42
N VAL A 343 -23.39 -7.59 -13.91
CA VAL A 343 -23.17 -7.99 -15.32
C VAL A 343 -23.53 -9.47 -15.44
N SER A 344 -24.83 -9.76 -15.61
CA SER A 344 -25.28 -11.12 -15.92
C SER A 344 -24.74 -11.52 -17.30
N ARG A 345 -24.18 -12.73 -17.39
CA ARG A 345 -23.62 -13.33 -18.62
C ARG A 345 -24.63 -13.43 -19.76
#